data_AF-A0AAD8CVL7-F1
#
_entry.id   AF-A0AAD8CVL7-F1
#
_cell.length_a   1.000
_cell.length_b   1.000
_cell.length_c   1.000
_cell.angle_alpha   90.00
_cell.angle_beta   90.00
_cell.angle_gamma   90.00
#
_symmetry.space_group_name_H-M   'P 1'
#
loop_
_entity.id
_entity.type
_entity.pdbx_description
1 polymer ?
#
loop_
_entity_poly.entity_id
_entity_poly.type
_entity_poly.pdbx_seq_one_letter_code
_entity_poly.pdbx_strand_id
1 'polypeptide(L)'
;MPLSFRIIMDFKETLRDETSQDFKDLSDKVSSDLDGVYRGLYPDDFVRALVRSFSPGSVIPEVDLEFKASSTTPSNTDIVRTLYTALTGSGNLGDLVFDKTSITSNTVDVNTLPPLSIVTEFLLIDGFTPGLSSSISAESIQLNDKINNWLKPILETYYGQTMVNSAFANFSNSDNWIQTKVEYQFNTPIIVNPSKIIDGILASTSPVRYVRGTLKVNENQAQFDMVPFSLRILNKAFSDGLSNRGSTEFKELSTQVTTSIKKLFGNEKGFLEIYVTKLTKGSVVASTEVTFSPGSTSPSRVSQILLNGIPSLETEGLKIDPTSINPPALPTPRPFPGFAVAIIVLCGLAILIIPILIIVALKTGLFKKLAQAFSLRSPDYYDF
;
A
#
# COMPACT_ATOMS: atom_id res chain seq x y z
N MET A 1 22.38 -8.52 -14.43
CA MET A 1 21.30 -9.43 -14.87
C MET A 1 21.39 -9.55 -16.38
N PRO A 2 21.67 -10.74 -16.94
CA PRO A 2 21.88 -10.89 -18.37
C PRO A 2 20.56 -10.82 -19.13
N LEU A 3 20.60 -10.26 -20.32
CA LEU A 3 19.47 -10.10 -21.23
C LEU A 3 19.96 -10.29 -22.66
N SER A 4 19.21 -11.05 -23.46
CA SER A 4 19.43 -11.15 -24.89
C SER A 4 18.10 -11.18 -25.64
N PHE A 5 18.10 -10.64 -26.84
CA PHE A 5 16.94 -10.57 -27.73
C PHE A 5 17.44 -10.30 -29.16
N ARG A 6 16.56 -10.42 -30.15
CA ARG A 6 16.85 -10.16 -31.56
C ARG A 6 16.29 -8.81 -31.99
N ILE A 7 17.15 -8.00 -32.57
CA ILE A 7 16.80 -6.78 -33.31
C ILE A 7 16.71 -7.15 -34.79
N ILE A 8 15.58 -6.81 -35.43
CA ILE A 8 15.31 -7.12 -36.84
C ILE A 8 16.04 -6.10 -37.72
N MET A 9 17.33 -6.34 -37.96
CA MET A 9 18.19 -5.55 -38.82
C MET A 9 19.34 -6.40 -39.38
N ASP A 10 19.94 -5.95 -40.49
CA ASP A 10 21.09 -6.62 -41.09
C ASP A 10 22.32 -6.53 -40.19
N PHE A 11 23.01 -7.66 -40.02
CA PHE A 11 24.25 -7.70 -39.25
C PHE A 11 25.42 -7.19 -40.10
N LYS A 12 26.10 -6.14 -39.62
CA LYS A 12 27.36 -5.68 -40.19
C LYS A 12 28.53 -6.31 -39.43
N GLU A 13 29.56 -6.77 -40.14
CA GLU A 13 30.75 -7.35 -39.49
C GLU A 13 31.48 -6.38 -38.55
N THR A 14 31.37 -5.07 -38.78
CA THR A 14 31.87 -4.02 -37.88
C THR A 14 31.26 -4.11 -36.47
N LEU A 15 30.05 -4.66 -36.31
CA LEU A 15 29.41 -4.88 -35.01
C LEU A 15 30.11 -5.95 -34.14
N ARG A 16 31.10 -6.67 -34.66
CA ARG A 16 31.95 -7.55 -33.85
C ARG A 16 33.07 -6.81 -33.12
N ASP A 17 33.40 -5.60 -33.55
CA ASP A 17 34.48 -4.78 -32.99
C ASP A 17 33.88 -3.68 -32.11
N GLU A 18 34.03 -3.83 -30.78
CA GLU A 18 33.56 -2.89 -29.75
C GLU A 18 34.14 -1.47 -29.93
N THR A 19 35.26 -1.34 -30.64
CA THR A 19 35.90 -0.04 -30.89
C THR A 19 35.35 0.67 -32.13
N SER A 20 34.63 -0.04 -33.00
CA SER A 20 34.04 0.50 -34.23
C SER A 20 32.93 1.51 -33.93
N GLN A 21 32.69 2.43 -34.87
CA GLN A 21 31.62 3.41 -34.73
C GLN A 21 30.22 2.76 -34.81
N ASP A 22 30.04 1.79 -35.73
CA ASP A 22 28.78 1.04 -35.85
C ASP A 22 28.40 0.34 -34.54
N PHE A 23 29.38 -0.24 -33.82
CA PHE A 23 29.13 -0.85 -32.52
C PHE A 23 28.70 0.17 -31.49
N LYS A 24 29.46 1.27 -31.34
CA LYS A 24 29.20 2.31 -30.33
C LYS A 24 27.82 2.94 -30.53
N ASP A 25 27.50 3.32 -31.76
CA ASP A 25 26.21 3.95 -32.09
C ASP A 25 25.03 3.03 -31.75
N LEU A 26 25.12 1.75 -32.14
CA LEU A 26 24.04 0.79 -31.86
C LEU A 26 23.97 0.42 -30.37
N SER A 27 25.12 0.25 -29.71
CA SER A 27 25.23 -0.02 -28.28
C SER A 27 24.61 1.11 -27.46
N ASP A 28 24.93 2.36 -27.77
CA ASP A 28 24.40 3.53 -27.07
C ASP A 28 22.88 3.64 -27.27
N LYS A 29 22.40 3.39 -28.49
CA LYS A 29 20.96 3.38 -28.77
C LYS A 29 20.23 2.28 -27.99
N VAL A 30 20.71 1.04 -28.06
CA VAL A 30 20.11 -0.10 -27.35
C VAL A 30 20.15 0.14 -25.84
N SER A 31 21.27 0.62 -25.30
CA SER A 31 21.40 0.90 -23.87
C SER A 31 20.44 2.00 -23.43
N SER A 32 20.33 3.11 -24.18
CA SER A 32 19.40 4.20 -23.88
C SER A 32 17.94 3.76 -23.91
N ASP A 33 17.57 2.95 -24.90
CA ASP A 33 16.20 2.43 -25.06
C ASP A 33 15.83 1.49 -23.89
N LEU A 34 16.73 0.57 -23.53
CA LEU A 34 16.54 -0.31 -22.37
C LEU A 34 16.54 0.47 -21.05
N ASP A 35 17.38 1.50 -20.93
CA ASP A 35 17.41 2.37 -19.77
C ASP A 35 16.04 3.02 -19.52
N GLY A 36 15.39 3.51 -20.58
CA GLY A 36 14.04 4.07 -20.47
C GLY A 36 13.02 3.06 -19.97
N VAL A 37 13.08 1.82 -20.46
CA VAL A 37 12.18 0.73 -20.05
C VAL A 37 12.37 0.36 -18.59
N TYR A 38 13.59 -0.01 -18.19
CA TYR A 38 13.85 -0.56 -16.86
C TYR A 38 13.85 0.52 -15.76
N ARG A 39 14.29 1.74 -16.07
CA ARG A 39 14.20 2.87 -15.13
C ARG A 39 12.76 3.28 -14.85
N GLY A 40 11.86 3.10 -15.81
CA GLY A 40 10.42 3.34 -15.62
C GLY A 40 9.78 2.38 -14.60
N LEU A 41 10.20 1.11 -14.59
CA LEU A 41 9.65 0.10 -13.67
C LEU A 41 10.42 -0.01 -12.35
N TYR A 42 11.73 0.26 -12.36
CA TYR A 42 12.61 0.14 -11.21
C TYR A 42 13.38 1.45 -10.96
N PRO A 43 12.68 2.58 -10.68
CA PRO A 43 13.29 3.91 -10.63
C PRO A 43 14.39 4.05 -9.57
N ASP A 44 14.25 3.34 -8.45
CA ASP A 44 15.17 3.44 -7.32
C ASP A 44 16.35 2.45 -7.41
N ASP A 45 16.13 1.30 -8.05
CA ASP A 45 17.08 0.17 -8.06
C ASP A 45 17.87 0.04 -9.37
N PHE A 46 17.31 0.42 -10.52
CA PHE A 46 17.98 0.26 -11.81
C PHE A 46 19.11 1.29 -12.00
N VAL A 47 20.26 0.82 -12.45
CA VAL A 47 21.45 1.65 -12.69
C VAL A 47 21.57 2.00 -14.17
N ARG A 48 21.73 0.97 -15.02
CA ARG A 48 21.89 1.09 -16.48
C ARG A 48 21.84 -0.27 -17.18
N ALA A 49 21.64 -0.25 -18.50
CA ALA A 49 21.89 -1.34 -19.42
C ALA A 49 23.28 -1.17 -20.07
N LEU A 50 24.02 -2.28 -20.21
CA LEU A 50 25.34 -2.30 -20.83
C LEU A 50 25.40 -3.40 -21.89
N VAL A 51 25.48 -3.01 -23.16
CA VAL A 51 25.71 -3.97 -24.25
C VAL A 51 27.16 -4.46 -24.20
N ARG A 52 27.34 -5.78 -24.25
CA ARG A 52 28.64 -6.45 -24.24
C ARG A 52 29.11 -6.80 -25.64
N SER A 53 28.21 -7.35 -26.44
CA SER A 53 28.54 -7.87 -27.76
C SER A 53 27.31 -7.86 -28.66
N PHE A 54 27.56 -7.96 -29.97
CA PHE A 54 26.53 -8.29 -30.95
C PHE A 54 26.89 -9.56 -31.70
N SER A 55 25.92 -10.43 -31.89
CA SER A 55 26.06 -11.69 -32.63
C SER A 55 25.19 -11.74 -33.89
N PRO A 56 25.61 -12.48 -34.94
CA PRO A 56 24.85 -12.62 -36.18
C PRO A 56 23.61 -13.52 -35.99
N GLY A 57 22.52 -13.16 -36.66
CA GLY A 57 21.21 -13.84 -36.58
C GLY A 57 20.06 -12.84 -36.68
N SER A 58 20.18 -11.87 -37.59
CA SER A 58 19.89 -10.44 -37.37
C SER A 58 20.93 -9.83 -36.40
N VAL A 59 20.64 -8.76 -35.66
CA VAL A 59 21.54 -8.27 -34.61
C VAL A 59 21.05 -8.75 -33.25
N ILE A 60 21.85 -9.58 -32.58
CA ILE A 60 21.53 -10.14 -31.26
C ILE A 60 22.47 -9.50 -30.23
N PRO A 61 22.03 -8.49 -29.46
CA PRO A 61 22.78 -7.98 -28.33
C PRO A 61 22.83 -8.98 -27.17
N GLU A 62 23.99 -9.03 -26.52
CA GLU A 62 24.15 -9.54 -25.16
C GLU A 62 24.28 -8.34 -24.22
N VAL A 63 23.36 -8.21 -23.27
CA VAL A 63 23.24 -7.03 -22.40
C VAL A 63 23.32 -7.44 -20.94
N ASP A 64 24.09 -6.69 -20.16
CA ASP A 64 24.02 -6.72 -18.70
C ASP A 64 23.16 -5.56 -18.19
N LEU A 65 22.05 -5.88 -17.52
CA LEU A 65 21.28 -4.92 -16.75
C LEU A 65 21.87 -4.85 -15.34
N GLU A 66 22.33 -3.67 -14.95
CA GLU A 66 22.88 -3.40 -13.63
C GLU A 66 21.80 -2.82 -12.72
N PHE A 67 21.64 -3.43 -11.54
CA PHE A 67 20.78 -2.97 -10.47
C PHE A 67 21.62 -2.72 -9.22
N LYS A 68 21.20 -1.80 -8.36
CA LYS A 68 21.77 -1.62 -7.03
C LYS A 68 21.59 -2.91 -6.24
N ALA A 69 22.57 -3.23 -5.39
CA ALA A 69 22.42 -4.34 -4.45
C ALA A 69 21.33 -4.01 -3.43
N SER A 70 20.14 -4.58 -3.63
CA SER A 70 18.98 -4.43 -2.74
C SER A 70 18.26 -5.77 -2.56
N SER A 71 17.44 -5.88 -1.52
CA SER A 71 16.61 -7.07 -1.26
C SER A 71 15.50 -7.29 -2.30
N THR A 72 15.29 -6.34 -3.21
CA THR A 72 14.19 -6.31 -4.20
C THR A 72 14.70 -6.41 -5.64
N THR A 73 15.93 -6.90 -5.84
CA THR A 73 16.49 -7.09 -7.18
C THR A 73 15.57 -7.98 -8.03
N PRO A 74 15.18 -7.55 -9.25
CA PRO A 74 14.28 -8.33 -10.08
C PRO A 74 14.86 -9.68 -10.48
N SER A 75 13.99 -10.67 -10.67
CA SER A 75 14.36 -11.99 -11.18
C SER A 75 14.50 -11.99 -12.71
N ASN A 76 15.13 -13.02 -13.29
CA ASN A 76 15.19 -13.18 -14.76
C ASN A 76 13.77 -13.22 -15.39
N THR A 77 12.78 -13.77 -14.69
CA THR A 77 11.36 -13.75 -15.10
C THR A 77 10.82 -12.32 -15.18
N ASP A 78 11.12 -11.49 -14.19
CA ASP A 78 10.69 -10.10 -14.17
C ASP A 78 11.33 -9.31 -15.31
N ILE A 79 12.62 -9.55 -15.59
CA ILE A 79 13.35 -8.95 -16.72
C ILE A 79 12.67 -9.26 -18.06
N VAL A 80 12.42 -10.55 -18.35
CA VAL A 80 11.78 -10.97 -19.61
C VAL A 80 10.39 -10.36 -19.76
N ARG A 81 9.56 -10.43 -18.72
CA ARG A 81 8.19 -9.86 -18.75
C ARG A 81 8.21 -8.34 -18.92
N THR A 82 9.14 -7.64 -18.29
CA THR A 82 9.27 -6.18 -18.38
C THR A 82 9.51 -5.74 -19.82
N LEU A 83 10.53 -6.33 -20.48
CA LEU A 83 10.82 -5.99 -21.87
C LEU A 83 9.69 -6.41 -22.81
N TYR A 84 9.12 -7.60 -22.63
CA TYR A 84 8.00 -8.06 -23.44
C TYR A 84 6.80 -7.11 -23.34
N THR A 85 6.48 -6.65 -22.13
CA THR A 85 5.39 -5.70 -21.86
C THR A 85 5.65 -4.35 -22.52
N ALA A 86 6.88 -3.83 -22.43
CA ALA A 86 7.24 -2.56 -23.08
C ALA A 86 7.04 -2.63 -24.61
N LEU A 87 7.34 -3.77 -25.22
CA LEU A 87 7.21 -3.98 -26.66
C LEU A 87 5.77 -4.26 -27.11
N THR A 88 4.81 -4.53 -26.22
CA THR A 88 3.44 -4.91 -26.63
C THR A 88 2.61 -3.73 -27.15
N GLY A 89 2.96 -2.49 -26.76
CA GLY A 89 2.25 -1.29 -27.22
C GLY A 89 2.68 -0.80 -28.60
N SER A 90 3.99 -0.78 -28.89
CA SER A 90 4.59 -0.20 -30.10
C SER A 90 5.27 -1.22 -31.01
N GLY A 91 5.60 -2.42 -30.52
CA GLY A 91 6.49 -3.39 -31.18
C GLY A 91 7.97 -2.99 -31.17
N ASN A 92 8.27 -1.75 -30.76
CA ASN A 92 9.56 -1.09 -30.96
C ASN A 92 10.01 -0.36 -29.68
N LEU A 93 11.31 -0.28 -29.46
CA LEU A 93 11.93 0.70 -28.57
C LEU A 93 12.60 1.78 -29.44
N GLY A 94 12.02 2.97 -29.44
CA GLY A 94 12.35 4.00 -30.42
C GLY A 94 12.18 3.48 -31.85
N ASP A 95 13.19 3.71 -32.69
CA ASP A 95 13.20 3.28 -34.10
C ASP A 95 13.66 1.83 -34.34
N LEU A 96 14.07 1.10 -33.29
CA LEU A 96 14.52 -0.29 -33.44
C LEU A 96 13.32 -1.24 -33.36
N VAL A 97 13.27 -2.18 -34.30
CA VAL A 97 12.24 -3.22 -34.36
C VAL A 97 12.79 -4.48 -33.70
N PHE A 98 12.05 -5.03 -32.74
CA PHE A 98 12.48 -6.17 -31.93
C PHE A 98 11.61 -7.39 -32.19
N ASP A 99 12.21 -8.57 -32.25
CA ASP A 99 11.48 -9.82 -32.18
C ASP A 99 11.16 -10.14 -30.72
N LYS A 100 9.97 -9.73 -30.28
CA LYS A 100 9.51 -9.91 -28.88
C LYS A 100 9.54 -11.36 -28.39
N THR A 101 9.52 -12.36 -29.27
CA THR A 101 9.51 -13.78 -28.89
C THR A 101 10.91 -14.33 -28.62
N SER A 102 11.94 -13.59 -29.02
CA SER A 102 13.35 -13.95 -28.84
C SER A 102 13.95 -13.50 -27.50
N ILE A 103 13.17 -12.84 -26.64
CA ILE A 103 13.66 -12.29 -25.37
C ILE A 103 14.02 -13.43 -24.42
N THR A 104 15.24 -13.37 -23.90
CA THR A 104 15.79 -14.35 -22.97
C THR A 104 16.60 -13.67 -21.86
N SER A 105 16.62 -14.29 -20.68
CA SER A 105 17.46 -13.91 -19.56
C SER A 105 17.90 -15.18 -18.84
N ASN A 106 19.18 -15.54 -18.96
CA ASN A 106 19.70 -16.85 -18.57
C ASN A 106 18.87 -18.00 -19.18
N THR A 107 18.28 -18.86 -18.36
CA THR A 107 17.48 -20.02 -18.76
C THR A 107 15.99 -19.70 -18.92
N VAL A 108 15.60 -18.44 -18.79
CA VAL A 108 14.20 -18.00 -18.91
C VAL A 108 14.01 -17.32 -20.26
N ASP A 109 13.05 -17.81 -21.03
CA ASP A 109 12.54 -17.17 -22.25
C ASP A 109 11.02 -16.97 -22.17
N VAL A 110 10.45 -16.29 -23.17
CA VAL A 110 9.02 -15.96 -23.25
C VAL A 110 8.10 -17.20 -23.18
N ASN A 111 8.55 -18.34 -23.69
CA ASN A 111 7.80 -19.60 -23.73
C ASN A 111 7.98 -20.45 -22.46
N THR A 112 9.03 -20.19 -21.67
CA THR A 112 9.29 -20.87 -20.39
C THR A 112 8.86 -20.05 -19.17
N LEU A 113 8.18 -18.91 -19.36
CA LEU A 113 7.70 -18.10 -18.25
C LEU A 113 6.72 -18.90 -17.37
N PRO A 114 6.86 -18.84 -16.03
CA PRO A 114 5.83 -19.39 -15.16
C PRO A 114 4.52 -18.60 -15.32
N PRO A 115 3.39 -19.14 -14.85
CA PRO A 115 2.16 -18.37 -14.73
C PRO A 115 2.38 -17.08 -13.92
N LEU A 116 1.69 -16.00 -14.31
CA LEU A 116 1.66 -14.75 -13.57
C LEU A 116 0.55 -14.80 -12.52
N SER A 117 0.91 -14.61 -11.25
CA SER A 117 -0.04 -14.52 -10.15
C SER A 117 -0.53 -13.08 -9.95
N ILE A 118 -1.85 -12.91 -9.89
CA ILE A 118 -2.54 -11.65 -9.57
C ILE A 118 -3.35 -11.87 -8.30
N VAL A 119 -2.95 -11.20 -7.23
CA VAL A 119 -3.59 -11.29 -5.93
C VAL A 119 -4.51 -10.10 -5.73
N THR A 120 -5.80 -10.37 -5.53
CA THR A 120 -6.80 -9.37 -5.15
C THR A 120 -7.18 -9.55 -3.69
N GLU A 121 -7.32 -8.45 -2.96
CA GLU A 121 -7.66 -8.47 -1.54
C GLU A 121 -8.61 -7.32 -1.19
N PHE A 122 -9.66 -7.59 -0.40
CA PHE A 122 -10.61 -6.56 0.07
C PHE A 122 -11.47 -7.08 1.24
N LEU A 123 -12.06 -6.15 2.01
CA LEU A 123 -13.07 -6.44 3.03
C LEU A 123 -14.48 -6.36 2.45
N LEU A 124 -15.30 -7.38 2.69
CA LEU A 124 -16.74 -7.31 2.40
C LEU A 124 -17.50 -6.63 3.54
N ILE A 125 -18.50 -5.83 3.19
CA ILE A 125 -19.43 -5.19 4.14
C ILE A 125 -20.53 -6.20 4.53
N ASP A 126 -20.12 -7.33 5.08
CA ASP A 126 -20.98 -8.36 5.66
C ASP A 126 -20.23 -9.04 6.82
N GLY A 127 -20.98 -9.78 7.65
CA GLY A 127 -20.44 -10.47 8.81
C GLY A 127 -19.80 -11.79 8.45
N PHE A 128 -18.62 -12.06 9.01
CA PHE A 128 -18.00 -13.37 8.91
C PHE A 128 -18.83 -14.44 9.62
N THR A 129 -19.04 -15.57 8.96
CA THR A 129 -19.69 -16.76 9.50
C THR A 129 -18.70 -17.92 9.51
N PRO A 130 -18.84 -18.89 10.45
CA PRO A 130 -17.95 -20.05 10.48
C PRO A 130 -17.93 -20.86 9.18
N GLY A 131 -19.03 -20.89 8.42
CA GLY A 131 -19.11 -21.59 7.13
C GLY A 131 -18.06 -21.11 6.12
N LEU A 132 -17.70 -19.83 6.14
CA LEU A 132 -16.71 -19.25 5.22
C LEU A 132 -15.28 -19.75 5.46
N SER A 133 -14.96 -20.27 6.65
CA SER A 133 -13.64 -20.85 6.95
C SER A 133 -13.31 -22.13 6.17
N SER A 134 -14.34 -22.78 5.59
CA SER A 134 -14.20 -24.04 4.87
C SER A 134 -14.49 -23.83 3.38
N SER A 135 -13.52 -24.14 2.52
CA SER A 135 -13.66 -23.99 1.06
C SER A 135 -14.70 -24.92 0.43
N ILE A 136 -15.14 -25.94 1.16
CA ILE A 136 -16.14 -26.91 0.70
C ILE A 136 -17.55 -26.61 1.21
N SER A 137 -17.74 -25.57 2.02
CA SER A 137 -19.07 -25.21 2.51
C SER A 137 -19.90 -24.57 1.39
N ALA A 138 -21.21 -24.78 1.41
CA ALA A 138 -22.12 -24.18 0.43
C ALA A 138 -22.04 -22.65 0.43
N GLU A 139 -21.87 -22.04 1.60
CA GLU A 139 -21.73 -20.59 1.75
C GLU A 139 -20.43 -20.06 1.11
N SER A 140 -19.30 -20.73 1.36
CA SER A 140 -18.00 -20.38 0.79
C SER A 140 -18.00 -20.55 -0.73
N ILE A 141 -18.56 -21.65 -1.24
CA ILE A 141 -18.69 -21.90 -2.69
C ILE A 141 -19.55 -20.81 -3.35
N GLN A 142 -20.72 -20.49 -2.79
CA GLN A 142 -21.59 -19.46 -3.36
C GLN A 142 -20.95 -18.06 -3.37
N LEU A 143 -20.22 -17.70 -2.31
CA LEU A 143 -19.52 -16.41 -2.26
C LEU A 143 -18.34 -16.39 -3.23
N ASN A 144 -17.57 -17.48 -3.30
CA ASN A 144 -16.49 -17.66 -4.26
C ASN A 144 -16.97 -17.53 -5.71
N ASP A 145 -18.10 -18.15 -6.05
CA ASP A 145 -18.67 -18.08 -7.39
C ASP A 145 -19.07 -16.65 -7.75
N LYS A 146 -19.71 -15.91 -6.82
CA LYS A 146 -20.04 -14.49 -7.03
C LYS A 146 -18.79 -13.65 -7.29
N ILE A 147 -17.73 -13.85 -6.50
CA ILE A 147 -16.49 -13.07 -6.63
C ILE A 147 -15.77 -13.42 -7.93
N ASN A 148 -15.64 -14.71 -8.27
CA ASN A 148 -14.96 -15.10 -9.50
C ASN A 148 -15.74 -14.73 -10.75
N ASN A 149 -17.06 -14.87 -10.77
CA ASN A 149 -17.89 -14.41 -11.90
C ASN A 149 -17.79 -12.89 -12.11
N TRP A 150 -17.40 -12.14 -11.08
CA TRP A 150 -17.17 -10.71 -11.15
C TRP A 150 -15.74 -10.35 -11.58
N LEU A 151 -14.73 -10.85 -10.89
CA LEU A 151 -13.33 -10.43 -11.07
C LEU A 151 -12.68 -11.07 -12.30
N LYS A 152 -12.99 -12.34 -12.61
CA LYS A 152 -12.41 -13.06 -13.75
C LYS A 152 -12.54 -12.30 -15.07
N PRO A 153 -13.74 -11.89 -15.53
CA PRO A 153 -13.86 -11.22 -16.84
C PRO A 153 -13.11 -9.87 -16.91
N ILE A 154 -12.96 -9.18 -15.77
CA ILE A 154 -12.20 -7.93 -15.68
C ILE A 154 -10.70 -8.23 -15.92
N LEU A 155 -10.16 -9.25 -15.24
CA LEU A 155 -8.76 -9.63 -15.38
C LEU A 155 -8.46 -10.20 -16.77
N GLU A 156 -9.35 -11.02 -17.32
CA GLU A 156 -9.20 -11.57 -18.67
C GLU A 156 -9.16 -10.48 -19.76
N THR A 157 -9.82 -9.34 -19.54
CA THR A 157 -9.74 -8.17 -20.44
C THR A 157 -8.33 -7.58 -20.49
N TYR A 158 -7.61 -7.58 -19.36
CA TYR A 158 -6.26 -7.04 -19.29
C TYR A 158 -5.19 -7.98 -19.85
N TYR A 159 -5.39 -9.30 -19.71
CA TYR A 159 -4.39 -10.29 -20.11
C TYR A 159 -4.69 -10.97 -21.45
N GLY A 160 -5.89 -10.83 -21.99
CA GLY A 160 -6.29 -11.39 -23.29
C GLY A 160 -6.23 -12.93 -23.35
N GLN A 161 -6.22 -13.58 -22.19
CA GLN A 161 -6.04 -15.03 -22.03
C GLN A 161 -6.98 -15.53 -20.94
N THR A 162 -7.42 -16.78 -21.06
CA THR A 162 -8.14 -17.46 -19.99
C THR A 162 -7.22 -17.80 -18.83
N MET A 163 -7.76 -17.79 -17.63
CA MET A 163 -7.04 -18.25 -16.43
C MET A 163 -6.53 -19.69 -16.58
N VAL A 164 -5.37 -19.97 -15.97
CA VAL A 164 -4.73 -21.30 -15.99
C VAL A 164 -5.54 -22.31 -15.18
N ASN A 165 -5.99 -21.90 -13.99
CA ASN A 165 -6.74 -22.71 -13.05
C ASN A 165 -7.92 -21.89 -12.52
N SER A 166 -8.99 -22.55 -12.09
CA SER A 166 -10.04 -21.87 -11.32
C SER A 166 -9.46 -21.35 -10.02
N ALA A 167 -9.66 -20.07 -9.73
CA ALA A 167 -9.26 -19.49 -8.46
C ALA A 167 -10.30 -19.79 -7.38
N PHE A 168 -9.83 -19.99 -6.15
CA PHE A 168 -10.70 -20.05 -4.98
C PHE A 168 -10.28 -18.96 -3.98
N ALA A 169 -11.26 -18.18 -3.54
CA ALA A 169 -11.07 -17.11 -2.57
C ALA A 169 -10.82 -17.68 -1.16
N ASN A 170 -9.76 -17.21 -0.51
CA ASN A 170 -9.58 -17.40 0.92
C ASN A 170 -10.45 -16.38 1.67
N PHE A 171 -11.37 -16.87 2.50
CA PHE A 171 -12.18 -16.05 3.38
C PHE A 171 -11.69 -16.23 4.83
N SER A 172 -11.45 -15.12 5.51
CA SER A 172 -11.01 -15.13 6.91
C SER A 172 -11.72 -14.06 7.73
N ASN A 173 -11.76 -14.29 9.04
CA ASN A 173 -12.35 -13.35 9.99
C ASN A 173 -11.35 -12.24 10.30
N SER A 174 -11.72 -11.00 10.00
CA SER A 174 -11.00 -9.80 10.39
C SER A 174 -11.94 -8.91 11.19
N ASP A 175 -11.93 -9.01 12.53
CA ASP A 175 -12.84 -8.26 13.42
C ASP A 175 -14.34 -8.36 13.03
N ASN A 176 -14.80 -9.58 12.75
CA ASN A 176 -16.14 -9.92 12.25
C ASN A 176 -16.44 -9.45 10.81
N TRP A 177 -15.48 -8.86 10.10
CA TRP A 177 -15.55 -8.65 8.66
C TRP A 177 -15.09 -9.90 7.92
N ILE A 178 -15.57 -10.05 6.68
CA ILE A 178 -15.05 -11.07 5.77
C ILE A 178 -13.86 -10.46 5.01
N GLN A 179 -12.65 -10.87 5.40
CA GLN A 179 -11.46 -10.63 4.60
C GLN A 179 -11.44 -11.60 3.44
N THR A 180 -11.42 -11.08 2.22
CA THR A 180 -11.37 -11.85 0.98
C THR A 180 -9.99 -11.68 0.35
N LYS A 181 -9.34 -12.79 0.00
CA LYS A 181 -8.10 -12.81 -0.78
C LYS A 181 -8.20 -13.85 -1.88
N VAL A 182 -7.99 -13.46 -3.13
CA VAL A 182 -8.07 -14.37 -4.29
C VAL A 182 -6.81 -14.25 -5.13
N GLU A 183 -6.20 -15.39 -5.47
CA GLU A 183 -5.05 -15.46 -6.36
C GLU A 183 -5.47 -16.04 -7.72
N TYR A 184 -5.24 -15.26 -8.77
CA TYR A 184 -5.51 -15.60 -10.16
C TYR A 184 -4.21 -15.91 -10.88
N GLN A 185 -4.17 -16.94 -11.73
CA GLN A 185 -2.98 -17.29 -12.50
C GLN A 185 -3.25 -17.20 -14.00
N PHE A 186 -2.35 -16.52 -14.72
CA PHE A 186 -2.43 -16.33 -16.18
C PHE A 186 -1.14 -16.77 -16.87
N ASN A 187 -1.24 -17.53 -17.95
CA ASN A 187 -0.11 -17.85 -18.82
C ASN A 187 0.15 -16.67 -19.76
N THR A 188 0.77 -15.62 -19.23
CA THR A 188 1.01 -14.38 -19.97
C THR A 188 2.39 -13.80 -19.66
N PRO A 189 3.09 -13.29 -20.69
CA PRO A 189 4.30 -12.50 -20.51
C PRO A 189 3.99 -11.04 -20.15
N ILE A 190 2.74 -10.59 -20.28
CA ILE A 190 2.33 -9.20 -20.10
C ILE A 190 2.13 -8.92 -18.62
N ILE A 191 2.78 -7.88 -18.11
CA ILE A 191 2.52 -7.30 -16.80
C ILE A 191 1.61 -6.08 -16.97
N VAL A 192 0.61 -5.95 -16.11
CA VAL A 192 -0.27 -4.79 -16.08
C VAL A 192 -0.06 -4.05 -14.76
N ASN A 193 0.05 -2.72 -14.83
CA ASN A 193 0.16 -1.90 -13.64
C ASN A 193 -1.07 -2.16 -12.73
N PRO A 194 -0.86 -2.56 -11.46
CA PRO A 194 -1.95 -2.88 -10.54
C PRO A 194 -3.01 -1.77 -10.41
N SER A 195 -2.63 -0.50 -10.50
CA SER A 195 -3.58 0.63 -10.46
C SER A 195 -4.60 0.57 -11.59
N LYS A 196 -4.22 0.14 -12.80
CA LYS A 196 -5.18 -0.02 -13.91
C LYS A 196 -6.19 -1.12 -13.60
N ILE A 197 -5.75 -2.22 -13.00
CA ILE A 197 -6.63 -3.32 -12.60
C ILE A 197 -7.60 -2.84 -11.52
N ILE A 198 -7.10 -2.11 -10.51
CA ILE A 198 -7.91 -1.47 -9.48
C ILE A 198 -8.98 -0.57 -10.12
N ASP A 199 -8.60 0.30 -11.06
CA ASP A 199 -9.54 1.18 -11.76
C ASP A 199 -10.63 0.37 -12.50
N GLY A 200 -10.24 -0.71 -13.16
CA GLY A 200 -11.19 -1.63 -13.83
C GLY A 200 -12.18 -2.28 -12.86
N ILE A 201 -11.70 -2.74 -11.70
CA ILE A 201 -12.54 -3.31 -10.64
C ILE A 201 -13.49 -2.23 -10.08
N LEU A 202 -12.98 -1.04 -9.81
CA LEU A 202 -13.77 0.08 -9.26
C LEU A 202 -14.84 0.58 -10.24
N ALA A 203 -14.57 0.57 -11.54
CA ALA A 203 -15.51 0.98 -12.59
C ALA A 203 -16.61 -0.07 -12.86
N SER A 204 -16.41 -1.31 -12.42
CA SER A 204 -17.36 -2.41 -12.63
C SER A 204 -18.51 -2.41 -11.62
N THR A 205 -19.59 -3.12 -11.95
CA THR A 205 -20.69 -3.39 -11.01
C THR A 205 -20.38 -4.66 -10.21
N SER A 206 -20.15 -4.51 -8.91
CA SER A 206 -19.86 -5.65 -8.02
C SER A 206 -21.15 -6.34 -7.55
N PRO A 207 -21.21 -7.68 -7.54
CA PRO A 207 -22.33 -8.44 -6.98
C PRO A 207 -22.31 -8.51 -5.44
N VAL A 208 -21.26 -7.99 -4.82
CA VAL A 208 -21.05 -7.97 -3.36
C VAL A 208 -20.73 -6.55 -2.91
N ARG A 209 -21.11 -6.22 -1.67
CA ARG A 209 -20.68 -4.96 -1.06
C ARG A 209 -19.31 -5.15 -0.43
N TYR A 210 -18.37 -4.28 -0.76
CA TYR A 210 -17.02 -4.28 -0.22
C TYR A 210 -16.59 -2.86 0.12
N VAL A 211 -15.60 -2.74 1.01
CA VAL A 211 -15.00 -1.45 1.36
C VAL A 211 -14.00 -1.08 0.26
N ARG A 212 -14.31 -0.06 -0.54
CA ARG A 212 -13.51 0.28 -1.74
C ARG A 212 -12.07 0.60 -1.39
N GLY A 213 -11.87 1.28 -0.28
CA GLY A 213 -10.54 1.65 0.22
C GLY A 213 -9.67 0.51 0.71
N THR A 214 -10.22 -0.70 0.87
CA THR A 214 -9.45 -1.89 1.25
C THR A 214 -9.02 -2.72 0.04
N LEU A 215 -9.51 -2.37 -1.16
CA LEU A 215 -9.16 -3.08 -2.39
C LEU A 215 -7.67 -2.95 -2.66
N LYS A 216 -7.00 -4.10 -2.77
CA LYS A 216 -5.62 -4.22 -3.20
C LYS A 216 -5.51 -5.15 -4.40
N VAL A 217 -4.58 -4.83 -5.28
CA VAL A 217 -4.11 -5.72 -6.35
C VAL A 217 -2.59 -5.78 -6.24
N ASN A 218 -2.02 -6.97 -6.05
CA ASN A 218 -0.57 -7.15 -5.84
C ASN A 218 0.00 -6.11 -4.87
N GLU A 219 -0.58 -6.04 -3.67
CA GLU A 219 -0.22 -5.13 -2.56
C GLU A 219 -0.48 -3.63 -2.80
N ASN A 220 -0.73 -3.21 -4.04
CA ASN A 220 -1.09 -1.84 -4.36
C ASN A 220 -2.53 -1.58 -3.92
N GLN A 221 -2.73 -0.59 -3.05
CA GLN A 221 -4.03 -0.28 -2.47
C GLN A 221 -4.73 0.86 -3.20
N ALA A 222 -6.04 0.72 -3.40
CA ALA A 222 -6.88 1.77 -3.94
C ALA A 222 -6.85 3.04 -3.04
N GLN A 223 -6.80 4.21 -3.66
CA GLN A 223 -6.62 5.48 -2.96
C GLN A 223 -7.92 6.27 -2.90
N PHE A 224 -8.31 6.72 -1.70
CA PHE A 224 -9.52 7.50 -1.46
C PHE A 224 -9.33 8.44 -0.26
N ASP A 225 -10.15 9.48 -0.19
CA ASP A 225 -10.30 10.28 1.03
C ASP A 225 -11.30 9.56 1.95
N MET A 226 -10.79 8.94 3.02
CA MET A 226 -11.61 8.25 4.01
C MET A 226 -11.70 9.10 5.28
N VAL A 227 -12.92 9.45 5.68
CA VAL A 227 -13.17 10.28 6.87
C VAL A 227 -13.95 9.46 7.90
N PRO A 228 -13.29 8.97 8.96
CA PRO A 228 -13.98 8.32 10.06
C PRO A 228 -14.68 9.35 10.94
N PHE A 229 -15.85 9.00 11.46
CA PHE A 229 -16.58 9.77 12.46
C PHE A 229 -17.43 8.86 13.35
N SER A 230 -17.89 9.40 14.48
CA SER A 230 -18.75 8.67 15.41
C SER A 230 -20.12 9.33 15.55
N LEU A 231 -21.15 8.53 15.80
CA LEU A 231 -22.50 8.99 16.07
C LEU A 231 -23.05 8.27 17.30
N ARG A 232 -23.28 8.99 18.39
CA ARG A 232 -24.05 8.46 19.53
C ARG A 232 -25.54 8.67 19.26
N ILE A 233 -26.28 7.57 19.22
CA ILE A 233 -27.71 7.51 18.93
C ILE A 233 -28.46 7.36 20.26
N LEU A 234 -29.03 8.46 20.75
CA LEU A 234 -29.63 8.59 22.09
C LEU A 234 -30.88 7.73 22.29
N ASN A 235 -31.64 7.50 21.22
CA ASN A 235 -32.90 6.74 21.26
C ASN A 235 -32.74 5.26 20.86
N LYS A 236 -31.54 4.70 20.96
CA LYS A 236 -31.26 3.27 20.74
C LYS A 236 -30.50 2.70 21.93
N ALA A 237 -30.99 1.58 22.45
CA ALA A 237 -30.31 0.81 23.49
C ALA A 237 -29.31 -0.15 22.87
N PHE A 238 -28.18 -0.36 23.54
CA PHE A 238 -27.19 -1.33 23.09
C PHE A 238 -27.62 -2.76 23.47
N SER A 239 -27.46 -3.71 22.54
CA SER A 239 -27.57 -5.14 22.79
C SER A 239 -26.30 -5.85 22.32
N ASP A 240 -26.01 -7.05 22.84
CA ASP A 240 -24.82 -7.80 22.46
C ASP A 240 -24.77 -8.12 20.96
N GLY A 241 -25.95 -8.30 20.32
CA GLY A 241 -26.07 -8.48 18.88
C GLY A 241 -25.43 -7.34 18.09
N LEU A 242 -25.50 -6.09 18.57
CA LEU A 242 -24.88 -4.93 17.91
C LEU A 242 -23.34 -4.98 17.93
N SER A 243 -22.69 -5.84 18.71
CA SER A 243 -21.24 -6.03 18.61
C SER A 243 -20.82 -6.96 17.47
N ASN A 244 -21.75 -7.72 16.90
CA ASN A 244 -21.51 -8.72 15.88
C ASN A 244 -22.06 -8.28 14.52
N ARG A 245 -21.18 -8.03 13.54
CA ARG A 245 -21.54 -7.62 12.17
C ARG A 245 -22.47 -8.61 11.45
N GLY A 246 -22.39 -9.89 11.81
CA GLY A 246 -23.24 -10.94 11.25
C GLY A 246 -24.65 -10.98 11.81
N SER A 247 -24.94 -10.29 12.91
CA SER A 247 -26.27 -10.30 13.54
C SER A 247 -27.29 -9.50 12.75
N THR A 248 -28.57 -9.86 12.91
CA THR A 248 -29.69 -9.11 12.33
C THR A 248 -29.71 -7.68 12.88
N GLU A 249 -29.52 -7.50 14.19
CA GLU A 249 -29.57 -6.20 14.85
C GLU A 249 -28.49 -5.25 14.32
N PHE A 250 -27.27 -5.75 14.11
CA PHE A 250 -26.20 -4.94 13.53
C PHE A 250 -26.55 -4.54 12.09
N LYS A 251 -27.01 -5.50 11.28
CA LYS A 251 -27.34 -5.28 9.86
C LYS A 251 -28.46 -4.25 9.70
N GLU A 252 -29.53 -4.38 10.48
CA GLU A 252 -30.67 -3.46 10.46
C GLU A 252 -30.26 -2.05 10.87
N LEU A 253 -29.60 -1.89 12.01
CA LEU A 253 -29.21 -0.56 12.48
C LEU A 253 -28.13 0.07 11.57
N SER A 254 -27.17 -0.71 11.09
CA SER A 254 -26.18 -0.22 10.12
C SER A 254 -26.83 0.19 8.80
N THR A 255 -27.85 -0.53 8.33
CA THR A 255 -28.60 -0.16 7.13
C THR A 255 -29.38 1.13 7.35
N GLN A 256 -30.04 1.30 8.50
CA GLN A 256 -30.72 2.55 8.85
C GLN A 256 -29.72 3.73 8.87
N VAL A 257 -28.64 3.61 9.63
CA VAL A 257 -27.60 4.65 9.76
C VAL A 257 -27.01 5.01 8.39
N THR A 258 -26.59 4.02 7.61
CA THR A 258 -25.97 4.27 6.29
C THR A 258 -26.95 4.89 5.29
N THR A 259 -28.20 4.43 5.26
CA THR A 259 -29.22 4.96 4.35
C THR A 259 -29.60 6.39 4.69
N SER A 260 -29.83 6.69 5.97
CA SER A 260 -30.20 8.04 6.41
C SER A 260 -29.05 9.04 6.19
N ILE A 261 -27.80 8.64 6.46
CA ILE A 261 -26.65 9.52 6.24
C ILE A 261 -26.34 9.68 4.74
N LYS A 262 -26.47 8.63 3.93
CA LYS A 262 -26.26 8.72 2.47
C LYS A 262 -27.15 9.79 1.83
N LYS A 263 -28.36 10.02 2.34
CA LYS A 263 -29.25 11.11 1.90
C LYS A 263 -28.64 12.50 2.13
N LEU A 264 -27.87 12.68 3.20
CA LEU A 264 -27.19 13.95 3.51
C LEU A 264 -26.03 14.23 2.53
N PHE A 265 -25.34 13.19 2.07
CA PHE A 265 -24.20 13.28 1.16
C PHE A 265 -24.57 13.17 -0.32
N GLY A 266 -25.84 12.97 -0.67
CA GLY A 266 -26.27 12.59 -2.02
C GLY A 266 -25.87 13.56 -3.14
N ASN A 267 -25.62 14.84 -2.80
CA ASN A 267 -25.20 15.87 -3.74
C ASN A 267 -23.72 16.29 -3.56
N GLU A 268 -22.98 15.66 -2.65
CA GLU A 268 -21.58 16.01 -2.43
C GLU A 268 -20.71 15.44 -3.55
N LYS A 269 -19.95 16.33 -4.20
CA LYS A 269 -19.03 15.96 -5.26
C LYS A 269 -18.01 14.95 -4.73
N GLY A 270 -17.85 13.85 -5.46
CA GLY A 270 -16.88 12.82 -5.11
C GLY A 270 -17.30 11.89 -3.99
N PHE A 271 -18.52 11.98 -3.43
CA PHE A 271 -19.02 10.97 -2.50
C PHE A 271 -19.14 9.60 -3.19
N LEU A 272 -18.59 8.55 -2.57
CA LEU A 272 -18.58 7.20 -3.14
C LEU A 272 -19.36 6.20 -2.29
N GLU A 273 -19.08 6.15 -1.00
CA GLU A 273 -19.71 5.18 -0.11
C GLU A 273 -19.69 5.62 1.36
N ILE A 274 -20.51 4.95 2.16
CA ILE A 274 -20.53 5.06 3.62
C ILE A 274 -20.86 3.70 4.22
N TYR A 275 -20.23 3.37 5.34
CA TYR A 275 -20.50 2.17 6.10
C TYR A 275 -20.26 2.37 7.59
N VAL A 276 -21.01 1.60 8.39
CA VAL A 276 -20.75 1.47 9.83
C VAL A 276 -19.62 0.46 10.02
N THR A 277 -18.57 0.87 10.72
CA THR A 277 -17.42 0.02 11.06
C THR A 277 -17.65 -0.77 12.33
N LYS A 278 -18.32 -0.17 13.33
CA LYS A 278 -18.61 -0.80 14.61
C LYS A 278 -19.79 -0.12 15.31
N LEU A 279 -20.53 -0.88 16.12
CA LEU A 279 -21.49 -0.34 17.08
C LEU A 279 -21.01 -0.71 18.49
N THR A 280 -21.02 0.25 19.41
CA THR A 280 -20.49 0.07 20.78
C THR A 280 -21.43 0.63 21.85
N LYS A 281 -21.18 0.25 23.11
CA LYS A 281 -21.96 0.63 24.30
C LYS A 281 -21.76 2.11 24.70
N GLY A 282 -22.78 2.70 25.35
CA GLY A 282 -22.78 4.10 25.84
C GLY A 282 -23.88 4.97 25.19
N SER A 283 -25.13 4.48 25.20
CA SER A 283 -26.07 4.55 24.05
C SER A 283 -25.45 3.85 22.82
N VAL A 284 -26.21 3.57 21.77
CA VAL A 284 -25.55 2.97 20.59
C VAL A 284 -24.63 4.01 19.95
N VAL A 285 -23.32 3.78 20.02
CA VAL A 285 -22.31 4.59 19.33
C VAL A 285 -21.91 3.89 18.04
N ALA A 286 -22.27 4.49 16.91
CA ALA A 286 -21.89 4.03 15.58
C ALA A 286 -20.58 4.68 15.14
N SER A 287 -19.52 3.89 15.08
CA SER A 287 -18.30 4.23 14.35
C SER A 287 -18.59 4.05 12.86
N THR A 288 -18.34 5.10 12.09
CA THR A 288 -18.74 5.18 10.68
C THR A 288 -17.57 5.72 9.87
N GLU A 289 -17.49 5.36 8.61
CA GLU A 289 -16.52 5.90 7.67
C GLU A 289 -17.23 6.27 6.38
N VAL A 290 -16.91 7.46 5.87
CA VAL A 290 -17.35 7.93 4.56
C VAL A 290 -16.16 8.04 3.62
N THR A 291 -16.34 7.54 2.40
CA THR A 291 -15.29 7.47 1.37
C THR A 291 -15.62 8.43 0.25
N PHE A 292 -14.62 9.19 -0.15
CA PHE A 292 -14.69 10.17 -1.22
C PHE A 292 -13.56 9.94 -2.25
N SER A 293 -13.75 10.45 -3.47
CA SER A 293 -12.66 10.55 -4.45
C SER A 293 -11.49 11.38 -3.86
N PRO A 294 -10.24 11.06 -4.18
CA PRO A 294 -9.08 11.80 -3.66
C PRO A 294 -9.17 13.31 -3.89
N GLY A 295 -8.90 14.09 -2.85
CA GLY A 295 -8.91 15.55 -2.88
C GLY A 295 -10.30 16.19 -3.03
N SER A 296 -11.39 15.45 -2.82
CA SER A 296 -12.75 15.97 -3.02
C SER A 296 -13.47 16.37 -1.74
N THR A 297 -12.94 16.04 -0.56
CA THR A 297 -13.55 16.37 0.73
C THR A 297 -12.54 16.79 1.79
N SER A 298 -13.04 17.18 2.96
CA SER A 298 -12.23 17.34 4.18
C SER A 298 -13.00 16.88 5.41
N PRO A 299 -12.33 16.53 6.52
CA PRO A 299 -13.01 16.19 7.77
C PRO A 299 -13.99 17.26 8.24
N SER A 300 -13.64 18.54 8.09
CA SER A 300 -14.49 19.67 8.46
C SER A 300 -15.79 19.74 7.64
N ARG A 301 -15.72 19.45 6.34
CA ARG A 301 -16.89 19.42 5.45
C ARG A 301 -17.85 18.30 5.86
N VAL A 302 -17.32 17.11 6.13
CA VAL A 302 -18.09 15.97 6.62
C VAL A 302 -18.82 16.30 7.93
N SER A 303 -18.12 16.90 8.91
CA SER A 303 -18.75 17.33 10.17
C SER A 303 -19.88 18.33 9.97
N GLN A 304 -19.69 19.33 9.10
CA GLN A 304 -20.71 20.35 8.82
C GLN A 304 -21.98 19.74 8.21
N ILE A 305 -21.82 18.84 7.23
CA ILE A 305 -22.96 18.15 6.60
C ILE A 305 -23.73 17.34 7.64
N LEU A 306 -23.02 16.59 8.49
CA LEU A 306 -23.64 15.77 9.53
C LEU A 306 -24.37 16.65 10.57
N LEU A 307 -23.74 17.71 11.07
CA LEU A 307 -24.34 18.63 12.05
C LEU A 307 -25.60 19.31 11.49
N ASN A 308 -25.53 19.82 10.25
CA ASN A 308 -26.68 20.44 9.59
C ASN A 308 -27.80 19.43 9.28
N GLY A 309 -27.44 18.16 9.09
CA GLY A 309 -28.38 17.07 8.78
C GLY A 309 -29.04 16.43 9.98
N ILE A 310 -28.67 16.77 11.23
CA ILE A 310 -29.25 16.17 12.44
C ILE A 310 -30.78 16.20 12.47
N PRO A 311 -31.48 17.31 12.13
CA PRO A 311 -32.93 17.33 12.11
C PRO A 311 -33.52 16.27 11.16
N SER A 312 -32.93 16.10 9.97
CA SER A 312 -33.35 15.08 9.01
C SER A 312 -33.12 13.66 9.54
N LEU A 313 -31.99 13.41 10.23
CA LEU A 313 -31.72 12.12 10.86
C LEU A 313 -32.71 11.80 11.98
N GLU A 314 -33.16 12.79 12.74
CA GLU A 314 -34.18 12.60 13.78
C GLU A 314 -35.52 12.16 13.17
N THR A 315 -35.94 12.72 12.02
CA THR A 315 -37.14 12.27 11.30
C THR A 315 -37.04 10.82 10.80
N GLU A 316 -35.82 10.33 10.59
CA GLU A 316 -35.52 8.94 10.21
C GLU A 316 -35.37 8.01 11.43
N GLY A 317 -35.66 8.51 12.64
CA GLY A 317 -35.63 7.74 13.89
C GLY A 317 -34.25 7.62 14.53
N LEU A 318 -33.29 8.46 14.14
CA LEU A 318 -31.92 8.52 14.68
C LEU A 318 -31.72 9.82 15.46
N LYS A 319 -31.92 9.79 16.79
CA LYS A 319 -31.65 10.96 17.64
C LYS A 319 -30.17 11.05 17.95
N ILE A 320 -29.45 11.92 17.25
CA ILE A 320 -27.99 12.05 17.36
C ILE A 320 -27.61 13.05 18.44
N ASP A 321 -26.63 12.68 19.27
CA ASP A 321 -25.90 13.61 20.14
C ASP A 321 -24.93 14.45 19.27
N PRO A 322 -25.15 15.77 19.09
CA PRO A 322 -24.31 16.58 18.22
C PRO A 322 -22.83 16.59 18.64
N THR A 323 -22.55 16.42 19.94
CA THR A 323 -21.18 16.42 20.47
C THR A 323 -20.40 15.16 20.14
N SER A 324 -21.08 14.12 19.66
CA SER A 324 -20.45 12.86 19.23
C SER A 324 -19.86 12.92 17.82
N ILE A 325 -20.26 13.90 17.00
CA ILE A 325 -19.74 14.11 15.65
C ILE A 325 -18.35 14.73 15.76
N ASN A 326 -17.34 13.88 15.80
CA ASN A 326 -15.94 14.25 15.74
C ASN A 326 -15.30 13.42 14.61
N PRO A 327 -14.66 14.00 13.60
CA PRO A 327 -13.50 13.33 13.03
C PRO A 327 -12.40 13.37 14.10
N PRO A 328 -11.51 12.37 14.18
CA PRO A 328 -10.30 12.56 14.94
C PRO A 328 -9.59 13.81 14.40
N ALA A 329 -9.46 14.84 15.23
CA ALA A 329 -8.47 15.87 14.98
C ALA A 329 -7.13 15.14 14.84
N LEU A 330 -6.43 15.32 13.72
CA LEU A 330 -5.01 14.97 13.65
C LEU A 330 -4.36 15.54 14.92
N PRO A 331 -3.51 14.78 15.64
CA PRO A 331 -2.74 15.36 16.73
C PRO A 331 -1.93 16.50 16.12
N THR A 332 -2.38 17.74 16.33
CA THR A 332 -1.54 18.91 16.08
C THR A 332 -0.27 18.65 16.88
N PRO A 333 0.94 18.78 16.29
CA PRO A 333 2.17 18.75 17.05
C PRO A 333 1.96 19.70 18.22
N ARG A 334 1.89 19.16 19.44
CA ARG A 334 1.84 20.02 20.63
C ARG A 334 3.04 20.95 20.47
N PRO A 335 2.86 22.28 20.52
CA PRO A 335 3.98 23.20 20.55
C PRO A 335 4.93 22.66 21.62
N PHE A 336 6.14 22.30 21.21
CA PHE A 336 7.15 21.84 22.16
C PHE A 336 7.22 22.93 23.23
N PRO A 337 6.93 22.64 24.51
CA PRO A 337 6.88 23.68 25.50
C PRO A 337 8.24 24.39 25.51
N GLY A 338 8.29 25.71 25.48
CA GLY A 338 9.56 26.45 25.33
C GLY A 338 10.61 26.08 26.39
N PHE A 339 10.17 25.55 27.54
CA PHE A 339 11.05 25.01 28.58
C PHE A 339 11.73 23.68 28.22
N ALA A 340 11.17 22.86 27.34
CA ALA A 340 11.76 21.59 26.92
C ALA A 340 13.09 21.80 26.16
N VAL A 341 13.16 22.82 25.30
CA VAL A 341 14.40 23.20 24.61
C VAL A 341 15.43 23.73 25.63
N ALA A 342 15.00 24.56 26.59
CA ALA A 342 15.86 25.05 27.65
C ALA A 342 16.44 23.91 28.51
N ILE A 343 15.63 22.91 28.87
CA ILE A 343 16.07 21.73 29.63
C ILE A 343 17.06 20.89 28.81
N ILE A 344 16.81 20.66 27.53
CA ILE A 344 17.72 19.89 26.65
C ILE A 344 19.08 20.59 26.54
N VAL A 345 19.10 21.92 26.34
CA VAL A 345 20.34 22.69 26.27
C VAL A 345 21.09 22.69 27.61
N LEU A 346 20.36 22.83 28.73
CA LEU A 346 20.96 22.85 30.06
C LEU A 346 21.55 21.48 30.44
N CYS A 347 20.85 20.39 30.12
CA CYS A 347 21.36 19.04 30.29
C CYS A 347 22.58 18.77 29.38
N GLY A 348 22.55 19.20 28.12
CA GLY A 348 23.69 19.06 27.20
C GLY A 348 24.93 19.81 27.66
N LEU A 349 24.77 21.05 28.15
CA LEU A 349 25.86 21.84 28.72
C LEU A 349 26.39 21.23 30.02
N ALA A 350 25.52 20.72 30.90
CA ALA A 350 25.95 20.06 32.13
C ALA A 350 26.79 18.81 31.84
N ILE A 351 26.41 18.00 30.85
CA ILE A 351 27.17 16.80 30.44
C ILE A 351 28.57 17.18 29.89
N LEU A 352 28.71 18.34 29.23
CA LEU A 352 30.01 18.83 28.77
C LEU A 352 30.85 19.44 29.89
N ILE A 353 30.23 20.21 30.78
CA ILE A 353 30.94 21.01 31.79
C ILE A 353 31.35 20.16 33.00
N ILE A 354 30.52 19.21 33.43
CA ILE A 354 30.80 18.38 34.63
C ILE A 354 32.12 17.59 34.47
N PRO A 355 32.40 16.90 33.36
CA PRO A 355 33.68 16.21 33.17
C PRO A 355 34.87 17.16 33.15
N ILE A 356 34.72 18.35 32.54
CA ILE A 356 35.78 19.36 32.50
C ILE A 356 36.08 19.88 33.91
N LEU A 357 35.06 20.17 34.71
CA LEU A 357 35.21 20.59 36.10
C LEU A 357 35.85 19.49 36.96
N ILE A 358 35.47 18.23 36.78
CA ILE A 358 36.10 17.09 37.47
C ILE A 358 37.59 17.01 37.10
N ILE A 359 37.94 17.11 35.82
CA ILE A 359 39.33 17.08 35.36
C ILE A 359 40.12 18.26 35.94
N VAL A 360 39.56 19.47 35.91
CA VAL A 360 40.21 20.67 36.48
C VAL A 360 40.39 20.52 37.99
N ALA A 361 39.39 20.05 38.72
CA ALA A 361 39.46 19.87 40.17
C ALA A 361 40.45 18.75 40.59
N LEU A 362 40.60 17.70 39.77
CA LEU A 362 41.63 16.68 39.94
C LEU A 362 43.03 17.27 39.67
N LYS A 363 43.18 18.06 38.60
CA LYS A 363 44.48 18.61 38.17
C LYS A 363 44.98 19.76 39.06
N THR A 364 44.06 20.52 39.66
CA THR A 364 44.37 21.65 40.57
C THR A 364 44.41 21.24 42.05
N GLY A 365 44.12 19.97 42.38
CA GLY A 365 44.11 19.46 43.75
C GLY A 365 43.00 20.06 44.62
N LEU A 366 41.96 20.65 44.01
CA LEU A 366 40.86 21.34 44.71
C LEU A 366 40.12 20.40 45.68
N PHE A 367 39.97 19.12 45.32
CA PHE A 367 39.37 18.10 46.19
C PHE A 367 40.19 17.84 47.47
N LYS A 368 41.53 17.95 47.43
CA LYS A 368 42.37 17.85 48.64
C LYS A 368 42.16 19.03 49.59
N LYS A 369 41.95 20.23 49.04
CA LYS A 369 41.69 21.45 49.84
C LYS A 369 40.29 21.43 50.49
N LEU A 370 39.27 20.94 49.78
CA LEU A 370 37.92 20.78 50.34
C LEU A 370 37.86 19.69 51.42
N ALA A 371 38.56 18.57 51.24
CA ALA A 371 38.65 17.51 52.25
C ALA A 371 39.33 17.98 53.56
N GLN A 372 40.31 18.87 53.47
CA GLN A 372 40.93 19.49 54.66
C GLN A 372 40.02 20.51 55.35
N ALA A 373 39.17 21.23 54.60
CA ALA A 373 38.22 22.18 55.18
C ALA A 373 37.06 21.51 55.94
N PHE A 374 36.77 20.24 55.65
CA PHE A 374 35.70 19.46 56.29
C PHE A 374 36.17 18.37 57.25
N SER A 375 37.47 18.31 57.62
CA SER A 375 37.90 17.38 58.66
C SER A 375 37.43 17.86 60.04
N LEU A 376 36.32 17.30 60.52
CA LEU A 376 35.86 17.45 61.89
C LEU A 376 36.94 16.93 62.85
N ARG A 377 37.45 17.82 63.71
CA ARG A 377 38.37 17.47 64.81
C ARG A 377 37.60 16.59 65.81
N SER A 378 38.13 15.42 66.12
CA SER A 378 37.56 14.51 67.11
C SER A 378 37.56 15.15 68.51
N PRO A 379 36.48 15.06 69.31
CA PRO A 379 36.48 15.54 70.69
C PRO A 379 37.37 14.67 71.59
N ASP A 380 38.12 15.33 72.48
CA ASP A 380 38.97 14.69 73.48
C ASP A 380 38.15 13.86 74.49
N TYR A 381 38.74 12.73 74.86
CA TYR A 381 38.21 11.69 75.76
C TYR A 381 38.30 12.16 77.21
N TYR A 382 37.22 12.03 77.99
CA TYR A 382 37.27 12.07 79.46
C TYR A 382 36.92 10.68 80.00
N ASP A 383 37.88 10.07 80.70
CA ASP A 383 37.69 8.91 81.57
C ASP A 383 37.00 9.30 82.89
N PHE A 384 36.29 8.32 83.46
CA PHE A 384 35.35 8.35 84.59
C PHE A 384 35.80 9.03 85.88
#